data_AF-A0A7W1AJP7-F1
#
_entry.id   AF-A0A7W1AJP7-F1
#
_cell.length_a   1.000
_cell.length_b   1.000
_cell.length_c   1.000
_cell.angle_alpha   90.00
_cell.angle_beta   90.00
_cell.angle_gamma   90.00
#
_symmetry.space_group_name_H-M   'P 1'
#
loop_
_entity.id
_entity.type
_entity.pdbx_description
1 polymer ?
#
loop_
_entity_poly.entity_id
_entity_poly.type
_entity_poly.pdbx_seq_one_letter_code
_entity_poly.pdbx_strand_id
1 'polypeptide(L)'
;MSRDVASKLAALVERCAGDPTAIVASRAEGDALAIEVGGEVALAWRVAVLKHVMANPADDDAVRELYGELCDRYRDDPEGLKTLKPLGEEIRRLEAEGKLPSSLVARSDRRSRRP
;
A
#
# COMPACT_ATOMS: atom_id res chain seq x y z
N MET A 1 -10.30 26.76 -4.15
CA MET A 1 -9.88 25.67 -5.06
C MET A 1 -9.83 24.30 -4.35
N SER A 2 -9.34 24.19 -3.12
CA SER A 2 -9.14 22.91 -2.39
C SER A 2 -10.37 21.98 -2.21
N ARG A 3 -11.60 22.49 -2.06
CA ARG A 3 -12.79 21.64 -1.81
C ARG A 3 -13.16 20.73 -3.01
N ASP A 4 -12.93 21.20 -4.23
CA ASP A 4 -13.21 20.42 -5.46
C ASP A 4 -12.22 19.26 -5.63
N VAL A 5 -10.95 19.50 -5.31
CA VAL A 5 -9.87 18.51 -5.42
C VAL A 5 -10.06 17.37 -4.40
N ALA A 6 -10.43 17.70 -3.16
CA ALA A 6 -10.74 16.70 -2.14
C ALA A 6 -11.96 15.84 -2.53
N SER A 7 -13.01 16.44 -3.08
CA SER A 7 -14.18 15.71 -3.57
C SER A 7 -13.85 14.79 -4.76
N LYS A 8 -12.98 15.23 -5.69
CA LYS A 8 -12.50 14.38 -6.78
C LYS A 8 -11.73 13.16 -6.28
N LEU A 9 -10.82 13.36 -5.33
CA LEU A 9 -10.08 12.24 -4.74
C LEU A 9 -11.00 11.28 -3.99
N ALA A 10 -11.97 11.80 -3.22
CA ALA A 10 -12.95 10.97 -2.54
C ALA A 10 -13.77 10.12 -3.52
N ALA A 11 -14.23 10.72 -4.64
CA ALA A 11 -14.95 9.98 -5.68
C ALA A 11 -14.08 8.89 -6.34
N LEU A 12 -12.78 9.14 -6.53
CA LEU A 12 -11.85 8.11 -7.01
C LEU A 12 -11.69 6.97 -6.01
N VAL A 13 -11.58 7.27 -4.72
CA VAL A 13 -11.53 6.26 -3.65
C VAL A 13 -12.79 5.40 -3.65
N GLU A 14 -13.97 6.02 -3.69
CA GLU A 14 -15.25 5.29 -3.74
C GLU A 14 -15.36 4.41 -4.98
N ARG A 15 -14.97 4.93 -6.16
CA ARG A 15 -14.95 4.17 -7.40
C ARG A 15 -14.03 2.94 -7.29
N CYS A 16 -12.82 3.12 -6.75
CA CYS A 16 -11.86 2.02 -6.60
C CYS A 16 -12.26 1.01 -5.53
N ALA A 17 -13.08 1.41 -4.56
CA ALA A 17 -13.68 0.48 -3.61
C ALA A 17 -14.71 -0.45 -4.29
N GLY A 18 -15.47 0.06 -5.27
CA GLY A 18 -16.40 -0.73 -6.07
C GLY A 18 -15.74 -1.52 -7.22
N ASP A 19 -14.62 -1.02 -7.75
CA ASP A 19 -13.84 -1.65 -8.81
C ASP A 19 -12.34 -1.47 -8.56
N PRO A 20 -11.68 -2.43 -7.88
CA PRO A 20 -10.26 -2.36 -7.59
C PRO A 20 -9.36 -2.35 -8.83
N THR A 21 -9.87 -2.71 -10.01
CA THR A 21 -9.09 -2.68 -11.26
C THR A 21 -8.94 -1.26 -11.80
N ALA A 22 -9.86 -0.35 -11.43
CA ALA A 22 -9.80 1.07 -11.80
C ALA A 22 -8.58 1.81 -11.23
N ILE A 23 -7.91 1.24 -10.23
CA ILE A 23 -6.69 1.80 -9.62
C ILE A 23 -5.58 1.93 -10.65
N VAL A 24 -5.39 0.95 -11.54
CA VAL A 24 -4.32 0.99 -12.55
C VAL A 24 -4.47 2.21 -13.46
N ALA A 25 -5.69 2.45 -13.95
CA ALA A 25 -5.98 3.58 -14.83
C ALA A 25 -5.92 4.93 -14.10
N SER A 26 -6.28 4.96 -12.82
CA SER A 26 -6.41 6.20 -12.04
C SER A 26 -5.18 6.51 -11.19
N ARG A 27 -4.12 5.69 -11.25
CA ARG A 27 -3.02 5.72 -10.29
C ARG A 27 -2.32 7.08 -10.25
N ALA A 28 -1.89 7.55 -11.42
CA ALA A 28 -1.13 8.79 -11.54
C ALA A 28 -1.96 10.02 -11.12
N GLU A 29 -3.24 10.07 -11.53
CA GLU A 29 -4.15 11.16 -11.18
C GLU A 29 -4.44 11.16 -9.67
N GLY A 30 -4.80 10.00 -9.11
CA GLY A 30 -5.09 9.89 -7.68
C GLY A 30 -3.88 10.19 -6.81
N ASP A 31 -2.67 9.79 -7.21
CA ASP A 31 -1.44 10.13 -6.48
C ASP A 31 -1.17 11.64 -6.50
N ALA A 32 -1.37 12.31 -7.65
CA ALA A 32 -1.22 13.75 -7.76
C ALA A 32 -2.24 14.49 -6.85
N LEU A 33 -3.51 14.07 -6.88
CA LEU A 33 -4.55 14.62 -6.01
C LEU A 33 -4.25 14.35 -4.53
N ALA A 34 -3.74 13.18 -4.18
CA ALA A 34 -3.38 12.82 -2.81
C ALA A 34 -2.18 13.60 -2.26
N ILE A 35 -1.30 14.10 -3.13
CA ILE A 35 -0.23 15.04 -2.75
C ILE A 35 -0.84 16.41 -2.43
N GLU A 36 -1.78 16.89 -3.25
CA GLU A 36 -2.42 18.20 -3.08
C GLU A 36 -3.36 18.26 -1.87
N VAL A 37 -4.16 17.21 -1.65
CA VAL A 37 -5.20 17.18 -0.61
C VAL A 37 -4.63 16.86 0.77
N GLY A 38 -3.71 15.89 0.85
CA GLY A 38 -3.20 15.39 2.13
C GLY A 38 -4.28 14.78 3.04
N GLY A 39 -3.93 14.59 4.32
CA GLY A 39 -4.85 14.13 5.35
C GLY A 39 -5.49 12.76 5.10
N GLU A 40 -6.70 12.58 5.65
CA GLU A 40 -7.41 11.31 5.70
C GLU A 40 -7.82 10.79 4.30
N VAL A 41 -8.33 11.66 3.42
CA VAL A 41 -8.73 11.24 2.07
C VAL A 41 -7.54 10.77 1.24
N ALA A 42 -6.39 11.43 1.39
CA ALA A 42 -5.16 11.01 0.73
C ALA A 42 -4.61 9.69 1.31
N LEU A 43 -4.79 9.45 2.61
CA LEU A 43 -4.48 8.16 3.23
C LEU A 43 -5.41 7.07 2.71
N ALA A 44 -6.72 7.32 2.60
CA ALA A 44 -7.69 6.36 2.08
C ALA A 44 -7.35 5.92 0.65
N TRP A 45 -6.95 6.87 -0.21
CA TRP A 45 -6.44 6.57 -1.55
C TRP A 45 -5.21 5.66 -1.52
N ARG A 46 -4.21 6.01 -0.71
CA ARG A 46 -2.97 5.23 -0.58
C ARG A 46 -3.19 3.82 -0.05
N VAL A 47 -4.16 3.66 0.86
CA VAL A 47 -4.58 2.35 1.37
C VAL A 47 -5.26 1.53 0.27
N ALA A 48 -6.15 2.13 -0.52
CA ALA A 48 -6.79 1.44 -1.65
C ALA A 48 -5.75 0.94 -2.66
N VAL A 49 -4.78 1.81 -2.98
CA VAL A 49 -3.61 1.50 -3.78
C VAL A 49 -2.79 0.34 -3.23
N LEU A 50 -2.42 0.37 -1.93
CA LEU A 50 -1.63 -0.71 -1.32
C LEU A 50 -2.39 -2.05 -1.38
N LYS A 51 -3.69 -2.05 -1.09
CA LYS A 51 -4.54 -3.25 -1.19
C LYS A 51 -4.56 -3.82 -2.61
N HIS A 52 -4.58 -2.97 -3.63
CA HIS A 52 -4.49 -3.43 -5.02
C HIS A 52 -3.13 -4.08 -5.32
N VAL A 53 -2.02 -3.48 -4.89
CA VAL A 53 -0.68 -4.03 -5.08
C VAL A 53 -0.49 -5.34 -4.31
N MET A 54 -1.07 -5.47 -3.10
CA MET A 54 -1.09 -6.74 -2.37
C MET A 54 -1.83 -7.84 -3.13
N ALA A 55 -2.89 -7.51 -3.87
CA ALA A 55 -3.64 -8.47 -4.66
C ALA A 55 -2.97 -8.79 -6.01
N ASN A 56 -2.23 -7.83 -6.57
CA ASN A 56 -1.58 -7.92 -7.88
C ASN A 56 -0.17 -7.31 -7.82
N PRO A 57 0.80 -7.97 -7.14
CA PRO A 57 2.15 -7.45 -7.04
C PRO A 57 2.81 -7.42 -8.41
N ALA A 58 3.48 -6.30 -8.73
CA ALA A 58 4.21 -6.16 -9.99
C ALA A 58 5.53 -6.96 -9.98
N ASP A 59 6.16 -7.05 -8.81
CA ASP A 59 7.37 -7.80 -8.53
C ASP A 59 7.38 -8.22 -7.04
N ASP A 60 8.45 -8.93 -6.64
CA ASP A 60 8.56 -9.54 -5.32
C ASP A 60 8.69 -8.52 -4.17
N ASP A 61 9.11 -7.28 -4.48
CA ASP A 61 9.41 -6.26 -3.48
C ASP A 61 8.35 -5.13 -3.47
N ALA A 62 7.56 -4.99 -4.53
CA ALA A 62 6.61 -3.88 -4.73
C ALA A 62 5.66 -3.63 -3.54
N VAL A 63 5.17 -4.69 -2.88
CA VAL A 63 4.30 -4.56 -1.69
C VAL A 63 5.06 -3.96 -0.51
N ARG A 64 6.30 -4.40 -0.28
CA ARG A 64 7.14 -3.97 0.84
C ARG A 64 7.68 -2.58 0.63
N GLU A 65 8.14 -2.27 -0.58
CA GLU A 65 8.59 -0.92 -0.94
C GLU A 65 7.46 0.08 -0.71
N LEU A 66 6.28 -0.19 -1.27
CA LEU A 66 5.13 0.70 -1.12
C LEU A 66 4.69 0.83 0.35
N TYR A 67 4.62 -0.27 1.10
CA TYR A 67 4.27 -0.21 2.53
C TYR A 67 5.30 0.56 3.35
N GLY A 68 6.59 0.38 3.06
CA GLY A 68 7.70 1.11 3.67
C GLY A 68 7.63 2.61 3.40
N GLU A 69 7.41 3.00 2.14
CA GLU A 69 7.20 4.39 1.74
C GLU A 69 6.02 5.04 2.47
N LEU A 70 4.92 4.30 2.67
CA LEU A 70 3.77 4.79 3.43
C LEU A 70 4.11 4.96 4.92
N CYS A 71 4.80 3.99 5.53
CA CYS A 71 5.26 4.13 6.91
C CYS A 71 6.17 5.35 7.09
N ASP A 72 7.08 5.58 6.15
CA ASP A 72 7.97 6.74 6.17
C ASP A 72 7.22 8.06 5.96
N ARG A 73 6.27 8.09 5.02
CA ARG A 73 5.42 9.27 4.76
C ARG A 73 4.58 9.67 5.97
N TYR A 74 4.04 8.70 6.70
CA TYR A 74 3.18 8.94 7.87
C TYR A 74 3.93 8.78 9.20
N ARG A 75 5.27 8.81 9.20
CA ARG A 75 6.09 8.58 10.40
C ARG A 75 5.71 9.48 11.58
N ASP A 76 5.39 10.74 11.30
CA ASP A 76 5.03 11.75 12.29
C ASP A 76 3.51 11.89 12.50
N ASP A 77 2.71 10.99 11.91
CA ASP A 77 1.25 10.93 12.03
C ASP A 77 0.80 9.61 12.70
N PRO A 78 0.60 9.61 14.03
CA PRO A 78 0.19 8.43 14.76
C PRO A 78 -1.14 7.83 14.30
N GLU A 79 -2.09 8.65 13.83
CA GLU A 79 -3.38 8.16 13.34
C GLU A 79 -3.23 7.50 11.97
N GLY A 80 -2.39 8.08 11.11
CA GLY A 80 -1.96 7.45 9.86
C GLY A 80 -1.32 6.08 10.10
N LEU A 81 -0.37 5.98 11.03
CA LEU A 81 0.28 4.71 11.37
C LEU A 81 -0.68 3.68 11.96
N LYS A 82 -1.67 4.08 12.77
CA LYS A 82 -2.73 3.17 13.26
C LYS A 82 -3.51 2.55 12.12
N THR A 83 -3.76 3.32 11.05
CA THR A 83 -4.44 2.83 9.84
C THR A 83 -3.58 1.85 9.04
N LEU A 84 -2.26 2.08 8.98
CA LEU A 84 -1.32 1.24 8.24
C LEU A 84 -0.97 -0.07 8.96
N LYS A 85 -0.93 -0.08 10.30
CA LYS A 85 -0.49 -1.24 11.08
C LYS A 85 -1.22 -2.56 10.75
N PRO A 86 -2.57 -2.60 10.66
CA PRO A 86 -3.27 -3.82 10.26
C PRO A 86 -2.89 -4.34 8.86
N LEU A 87 -2.52 -3.43 7.93
CA LEU A 87 -2.05 -3.81 6.60
C LEU A 87 -0.67 -4.47 6.67
N GLY A 88 0.24 -3.96 7.51
CA GLY A 88 1.53 -4.60 7.75
C GLY A 88 1.43 -5.98 8.43
N GLU A 89 0.41 -6.18 9.28
CA GLU A 89 0.07 -7.50 9.83
C GLU A 89 -0.46 -8.44 8.76
N GLU A 90 -1.34 -7.96 7.88
CA GLU A 90 -1.85 -8.74 6.74
C GLU A 90 -0.72 -9.13 5.77
N ILE A 91 0.15 -8.19 5.38
CA ILE A 91 1.30 -8.48 4.50
C ILE A 91 2.14 -9.62 5.09
N ARG A 92 2.49 -9.55 6.37
CA ARG A 92 3.27 -10.61 7.05
C ARG A 92 2.53 -11.95 7.09
N ARG A 93 1.21 -11.94 7.26
CA ARG A 93 0.40 -13.16 7.20
C ARG A 93 0.43 -13.77 5.79
N LEU A 94 0.17 -12.97 4.75
CA LEU A 94 0.19 -13.42 3.36
C LEU A 94 1.56 -13.97 2.95
N GLU A 95 2.65 -13.35 3.41
CA GLU A 95 4.01 -13.88 3.21
C GLU A 95 4.22 -15.23 3.90
N ALA A 96 3.78 -15.38 5.15
CA ALA A 96 3.89 -16.64 5.88
C ALA A 96 3.07 -17.77 5.24
N GLU A 97 1.96 -17.42 4.59
CA GLU A 97 1.11 -18.34 3.82
C GLU A 97 1.65 -18.62 2.40
N GLY A 98 2.75 -17.97 1.99
CA GLY A 98 3.31 -18.08 0.64
C GLY A 98 2.45 -17.44 -0.46
N LYS A 99 1.48 -16.58 -0.09
CA LYS A 99 0.62 -15.83 -1.00
C LYS A 99 1.25 -14.54 -1.50
N LEU A 100 2.15 -13.98 -0.71
CA LEU A 100 3.05 -12.92 -1.14
C LEU A 100 4.49 -13.44 -1.11
N PRO A 101 5.33 -13.01 -2.07
CA PRO A 101 6.75 -13.25 -2.01
C PRO A 101 7.28 -12.63 -0.71
N SER A 102 7.93 -13.46 0.09
CA SER A 102 8.67 -12.96 1.24
C SER A 102 10.04 -12.55 0.74
N SER A 103 10.37 -11.26 0.80
CA SER A 103 11.76 -10.79 0.77
C SER A 103 12.44 -11.24 2.08
N LEU A 104 12.46 -12.54 2.35
CA LEU A 104 13.53 -13.12 3.14
C LEU A 104 14.78 -12.67 2.39
N VAL A 105 15.43 -11.60 2.87
CA VAL A 105 16.89 -11.44 2.74
C VAL A 105 17.38 -12.85 2.87
N ALA A 106 17.84 -13.43 1.76
CA ALA A 106 18.16 -14.84 1.69
C ALA A 106 18.92 -15.13 2.98
N ARG A 107 18.27 -15.80 3.94
CA ARG A 107 18.96 -16.21 5.14
C ARG A 107 19.87 -17.24 4.54
N SER A 108 21.08 -16.77 4.23
CA SER A 108 22.13 -17.49 3.56
C SER A 108 22.03 -18.90 4.06
N ASP A 109 21.86 -19.84 3.14
CA ASP A 109 21.53 -21.25 3.34
C ASP A 109 22.67 -21.98 4.09
N ARG A 110 23.06 -21.45 5.23
CA ARG A 110 24.12 -21.89 6.13
C ARG A 110 23.48 -22.77 7.18
N ARG A 111 22.89 -23.88 6.73
CA ARG A 111 22.95 -25.20 7.41
C ARG A 111 22.08 -26.23 6.70
N SER A 112 22.47 -26.56 5.47
CA SER A 112 22.36 -27.94 4.98
C SER A 112 23.74 -28.44 4.57
N ARG A 113 24.58 -28.67 5.57
CA ARG A 113 25.68 -29.64 5.45
C ARG A 113 25.57 -30.58 6.64
N ARG A 114 24.81 -31.65 6.40
CA ARG A 114 24.95 -32.94 7.10
C ARG A 114 26.37 -33.46 6.91
N PRO A 115 26.89 -34.20 7.89
CA PRO A 115 26.81 -35.66 7.81
C PRO A 115 25.61 -36.22 8.55
#